data_AF-A0A5E6UYI1-F1
#
_entry.id   AF-A0A5E6UYI1-F1
#
_cell.length_a   1.000
_cell.length_b   1.000
_cell.length_c   1.000
_cell.angle_alpha   90.00
_cell.angle_beta   90.00
_cell.angle_gamma   90.00
#
_symmetry.space_group_name_H-M   'P 1'
#
loop_
_entity.id
_entity.type
_entity.pdbx_description
1 polymer ?
#
loop_
_entity_poly.entity_id
_entity_poly.type
_entity_poly.pdbx_seq_one_letter_code
_entity_poly.pdbx_strand_id
1 'polypeptide(L)'
;MERISSNAIVFTVLVALSNTVSAETRSHKDARTFVAQAQIGSNLSTLALLAAKRTITYAMIVTKLGSADASSAVSDEINALLPQYQPKWDENLAAAYEKSFSQEELSSLVSEGRASKYAGKVKEQQSEIGRDMQSSSEPILIALVTEALKVTLSKYIPK
;
A
#
# COMPACT_ATOMS: atom_id res chain seq x y z
N MET A 1 -25.01 70.14 -11.01
CA MET A 1 -25.49 68.77 -11.27
C MET A 1 -25.54 68.67 -12.78
N GLU A 2 -24.69 67.90 -13.45
CA GLU A 2 -24.72 66.43 -13.62
C GLU A 2 -23.31 66.01 -14.12
N ARG A 3 -22.46 65.42 -13.27
CA ARG A 3 -22.09 63.99 -13.18
C ARG A 3 -21.35 63.41 -14.41
N ILE A 4 -20.03 63.30 -14.21
CA ILE A 4 -19.00 62.74 -15.10
C ILE A 4 -19.11 61.21 -15.12
N SER A 5 -19.07 60.65 -16.33
CA SER A 5 -19.05 59.22 -16.63
C SER A 5 -17.67 58.61 -16.31
N SER A 6 -17.63 57.62 -15.42
CA SER A 6 -16.41 56.84 -15.14
C SER A 6 -16.51 55.45 -15.79
N ASN A 7 -15.55 55.17 -16.67
CA ASN A 7 -15.36 53.89 -17.35
C ASN A 7 -15.03 52.79 -16.34
N ALA A 8 -15.81 51.70 -16.34
CA ALA A 8 -15.50 50.49 -15.60
C ALA A 8 -14.49 49.64 -16.37
N ILE A 9 -13.27 49.50 -15.83
CA ILE A 9 -12.26 48.55 -16.32
C ILE A 9 -12.62 47.18 -15.73
N VAL A 10 -13.07 46.27 -16.58
CA VAL A 10 -13.34 44.88 -16.21
C VAL A 10 -12.00 44.13 -16.15
N PHE A 11 -11.59 43.74 -14.95
CA PHE A 11 -10.42 42.90 -14.72
C PHE A 11 -10.86 41.43 -14.74
N THR A 12 -10.77 40.78 -15.89
CA THR A 12 -11.06 39.34 -16.03
C THR A 12 -9.86 38.55 -15.51
N VAL A 13 -9.94 38.08 -14.26
CA VAL A 13 -8.96 37.13 -13.70
C VAL A 13 -9.32 35.73 -14.22
N LEU A 14 -8.55 35.24 -15.18
CA LEU A 14 -8.59 33.85 -15.63
C LEU A 14 -7.75 33.00 -14.66
N VAL A 15 -8.38 32.41 -13.65
CA VAL A 15 -7.73 31.41 -12.78
C VAL A 15 -7.68 30.10 -13.57
N ALA A 16 -6.53 29.81 -14.17
CA ALA A 16 -6.25 28.51 -14.75
C ALA A 16 -6.18 27.47 -13.62
N LEU A 17 -7.16 26.57 -13.58
CA LEU A 17 -7.14 25.37 -12.76
C LEU A 17 -6.05 24.43 -13.30
N SER A 18 -4.82 24.59 -12.83
CA SER A 18 -3.78 23.61 -13.02
C SER A 18 -4.11 22.40 -12.14
N ASN A 19 -4.85 21.44 -12.70
CA ASN A 19 -4.85 20.08 -12.17
C ASN A 19 -3.43 19.54 -12.34
N THR A 20 -2.61 19.60 -11.28
CA THR A 20 -1.35 18.87 -11.24
C THR A 20 -1.67 17.38 -11.13
N VAL A 21 -1.99 16.76 -12.26
CA VAL A 21 -1.79 15.33 -12.43
C VAL A 21 -0.29 15.13 -12.27
N SER A 22 0.12 14.64 -11.09
CA SER A 22 1.51 14.30 -10.84
C SER A 22 1.89 13.23 -11.87
N ALA A 23 2.73 13.60 -12.85
CA ALA A 23 3.23 12.63 -13.80
C ALA A 23 4.06 11.60 -13.04
N GLU A 24 3.61 10.35 -13.06
CA GLU A 24 4.35 9.22 -12.47
C GLU A 24 5.78 9.24 -13.04
N THR A 25 6.78 9.26 -12.16
CA THR A 25 8.17 9.24 -12.59
C THR A 25 8.45 7.89 -13.26
N ARG A 26 9.38 7.87 -14.22
CA ARG A 26 9.83 6.60 -14.81
C ARG A 26 10.34 5.64 -13.72
N SER A 27 10.96 6.20 -12.67
CA SER A 27 11.56 5.45 -11.57
C SER A 27 10.49 4.72 -10.78
N HIS A 28 9.41 5.43 -10.44
CA HIS A 28 8.26 4.86 -9.75
C HIS A 28 7.58 3.78 -10.58
N LYS A 29 7.40 4.02 -11.89
CA LYS A 29 6.81 3.03 -12.80
C LYS A 29 7.64 1.75 -12.86
N ASP A 30 8.96 1.86 -12.94
CA ASP A 30 9.85 0.70 -12.99
C ASP A 30 9.89 -0.02 -11.63
N ALA A 31 9.85 0.72 -10.51
CA ALA A 31 9.71 0.14 -9.18
C ALA A 31 8.40 -0.66 -9.03
N ARG A 32 7.25 -0.10 -9.45
CA ARG A 32 5.97 -0.82 -9.47
C ARG A 32 6.03 -2.08 -10.33
N THR A 33 6.64 -1.97 -11.52
CA THR A 33 6.80 -3.10 -12.43
C THR A 33 7.66 -4.19 -11.80
N PHE A 34 8.77 -3.83 -11.18
CA PHE A 34 9.66 -4.77 -10.51
C PHE A 34 8.96 -5.46 -9.32
N VAL A 35 8.29 -4.70 -8.45
CA VAL A 35 7.52 -5.22 -7.30
C VAL A 35 6.49 -6.25 -7.76
N ALA A 36 5.75 -5.94 -8.83
CA ALA A 36 4.75 -6.84 -9.39
C ALA A 36 5.38 -8.12 -9.99
N GLN A 37 6.42 -7.99 -10.82
CA GLN A 37 7.08 -9.13 -11.46
C GLN A 37 7.77 -10.06 -10.44
N ALA A 38 8.39 -9.50 -9.41
CA ALA A 38 9.07 -10.26 -8.36
C ALA A 38 8.13 -10.71 -7.22
N GLN A 39 6.83 -10.38 -7.29
CA GLN A 39 5.81 -10.75 -6.29
C GLN A 39 6.19 -10.32 -4.86
N ILE A 40 6.83 -9.16 -4.72
CA ILE A 40 7.42 -8.73 -3.43
C ILE A 40 6.33 -8.46 -2.38
N GLY A 41 5.16 -7.98 -2.82
CA GLY A 41 4.03 -7.68 -1.95
C GLY A 41 3.14 -8.86 -1.59
N SER A 42 3.42 -10.07 -2.10
CA SER A 42 2.54 -11.23 -1.90
C SER A 42 2.49 -11.74 -0.45
N ASN A 43 3.29 -11.17 0.45
CA ASN A 43 3.36 -11.54 1.86
C ASN A 43 2.30 -10.83 2.75
N LEU A 44 1.52 -9.88 2.20
CA LEU A 44 0.55 -9.10 2.97
C LEU A 44 -0.43 -9.97 3.77
N SER A 45 -1.03 -10.98 3.15
CA SER A 45 -1.99 -11.88 3.83
C SER A 45 -1.35 -12.62 5.00
N THR A 46 -0.11 -13.08 4.83
CA THR A 46 0.65 -13.77 5.88
C THR A 46 0.95 -12.83 7.03
N LEU A 47 1.41 -11.60 6.74
CA LEU A 47 1.68 -10.59 7.75
C LEU A 47 0.40 -10.20 8.50
N ALA A 48 -0.72 -10.05 7.80
CA ALA A 48 -2.01 -9.74 8.39
C ALA A 48 -2.47 -10.85 9.34
N LEU A 49 -2.35 -12.13 8.95
CA LEU A 49 -2.73 -13.24 9.83
C LEU A 49 -1.83 -13.33 11.06
N LEU A 50 -0.52 -13.13 10.90
CA LEU A 50 0.43 -13.10 12.02
C LEU A 50 0.13 -11.96 13.00
N ALA A 51 -0.21 -10.77 12.48
CA ALA A 51 -0.62 -9.63 13.29
C ALA A 51 -1.96 -9.91 14.00
N ALA A 52 -2.95 -10.46 13.29
CA ALA A 52 -4.25 -10.82 13.84
C ALA A 52 -4.12 -11.79 15.03
N LYS A 53 -3.28 -12.83 14.89
CA LYS A 53 -3.01 -13.85 15.93
C LYS A 53 -2.47 -13.28 17.25
N ARG A 54 -1.93 -12.06 17.23
CA ARG A 54 -1.40 -11.37 18.43
C ARG A 54 -2.47 -10.54 19.15
N THR A 55 -3.70 -10.51 18.66
CA THR A 55 -4.78 -9.69 19.23
C THR A 55 -5.66 -10.47 20.21
N ILE A 56 -6.25 -9.76 21.16
CA ILE A 56 -7.27 -10.32 22.07
C ILE A 56 -8.52 -10.74 21.30
N THR A 57 -8.91 -10.01 20.25
CA THR A 57 -10.05 -10.36 19.39
C THR A 57 -9.88 -11.73 18.76
N TYR A 58 -8.69 -12.03 18.24
CA TYR A 58 -8.38 -13.36 17.73
C TYR A 58 -8.47 -14.44 18.82
N ALA A 59 -7.93 -14.17 20.02
CA ALA A 59 -8.05 -15.09 21.15
C ALA A 59 -9.53 -15.39 21.49
N MET A 60 -10.41 -14.40 21.46
CA MET A 60 -11.85 -14.60 21.65
C MET A 60 -12.46 -15.51 20.57
N ILE A 61 -12.12 -15.30 19.30
CA ILE A 61 -12.57 -16.17 18.19
C ILE A 61 -12.08 -17.61 18.42
N VAL A 62 -10.82 -17.80 18.83
CA VAL A 62 -10.26 -19.12 19.18
C VAL A 62 -11.04 -19.81 20.30
N THR A 63 -11.49 -19.08 21.32
CA THR A 63 -12.28 -19.69 22.41
C THR A 63 -13.61 -20.30 21.93
N LYS A 64 -14.13 -19.83 20.80
CA LYS A 64 -15.40 -20.31 20.23
C LYS A 64 -15.21 -21.38 19.16
N LEU A 65 -14.23 -21.21 18.29
CA LEU A 65 -14.03 -22.08 17.12
C LEU A 65 -12.90 -23.10 17.30
N GLY A 66 -11.99 -22.89 18.25
CA GLY A 66 -10.71 -23.59 18.27
C GLY A 66 -9.69 -22.93 17.33
N SER A 67 -8.41 -23.29 17.50
CA SER A 67 -7.29 -22.57 16.88
C SER A 67 -7.24 -22.70 15.35
N ALA A 68 -7.50 -23.90 14.83
CA ALA A 68 -7.45 -24.19 13.39
C ALA A 68 -8.57 -23.45 12.66
N ASP A 69 -9.80 -23.59 13.11
CA ASP A 69 -10.98 -22.97 12.49
C ASP A 69 -10.94 -21.44 12.62
N ALA A 70 -10.45 -20.91 13.75
CA ALA A 70 -10.20 -19.48 13.89
C ALA A 70 -9.15 -18.95 12.90
N SER A 71 -8.05 -19.69 12.69
CA SER A 71 -7.04 -19.32 11.68
C SER A 71 -7.63 -19.32 10.27
N SER A 72 -8.41 -20.35 9.92
CA SER A 72 -9.06 -20.43 8.60
C SER A 72 -10.03 -19.28 8.40
N ALA A 73 -10.96 -19.09 9.34
CA ALA A 73 -11.98 -18.05 9.24
C ALA A 73 -11.39 -16.65 9.09
N VAL A 74 -10.38 -16.30 9.89
CA VAL A 74 -9.71 -14.99 9.78
C VAL A 74 -8.91 -14.88 8.47
N SER A 75 -8.26 -15.97 8.04
CA SER A 75 -7.54 -15.97 6.76
C SER A 75 -8.47 -15.77 5.57
N ASP A 76 -9.67 -16.35 5.60
CA ASP A 76 -10.66 -16.20 4.54
C ASP A 76 -11.13 -14.74 4.43
N GLU A 77 -11.40 -14.07 5.55
CA GLU A 77 -11.74 -12.64 5.53
C GLU A 77 -10.57 -11.75 5.08
N ILE A 78 -9.33 -12.06 5.49
CA ILE A 78 -8.13 -11.35 5.01
C ILE A 78 -8.03 -11.47 3.49
N ASN A 79 -8.18 -12.68 2.94
CA ASN A 79 -8.09 -12.95 1.52
C ASN A 79 -9.21 -12.25 0.73
N ALA A 80 -10.42 -12.20 1.28
CA ALA A 80 -11.55 -11.49 0.68
C ALA A 80 -11.31 -9.97 0.60
N LEU A 81 -10.55 -9.41 1.55
CA LEU A 81 -10.22 -7.98 1.60
C LEU A 81 -8.97 -7.62 0.77
N LEU A 82 -8.12 -8.57 0.39
CA LEU A 82 -6.88 -8.29 -0.36
C LEU A 82 -7.08 -7.41 -1.60
N PRO A 83 -8.12 -7.58 -2.46
CA PRO A 83 -8.30 -6.71 -3.62
C PRO A 83 -8.39 -5.21 -3.28
N GLN A 84 -8.82 -4.85 -2.08
CA GLN A 84 -8.91 -3.46 -1.61
C GLN A 84 -7.59 -2.93 -1.03
N TYR A 85 -6.80 -3.79 -0.38
CA TYR A 85 -5.62 -3.40 0.38
C TYR A 85 -4.29 -3.64 -0.35
N GLN A 86 -4.21 -4.69 -1.17
CA GLN A 86 -3.00 -5.06 -1.92
C GLN A 86 -2.49 -3.94 -2.83
N PRO A 87 -3.33 -3.21 -3.60
CA PRO A 87 -2.82 -2.14 -4.45
C PRO A 87 -2.10 -1.02 -3.67
N LYS A 88 -2.59 -0.67 -2.48
CA LYS A 88 -1.97 0.37 -1.64
C LYS A 88 -0.68 -0.13 -1.00
N TRP A 89 -0.65 -1.41 -0.62
CA TRP A 89 0.55 -2.07 -0.11
C TRP A 89 1.66 -2.12 -1.16
N ASP A 90 1.31 -2.54 -2.38
CA ASP A 90 2.26 -2.62 -3.50
C ASP A 90 2.76 -1.24 -3.93
N GLU A 91 1.93 -0.21 -3.82
CA GLU A 91 2.33 1.18 -4.07
C GLU A 91 3.38 1.67 -3.05
N ASN A 92 3.17 1.39 -1.76
CA ASN A 92 4.15 1.71 -0.73
C ASN A 92 5.46 0.94 -0.94
N LEU A 93 5.38 -0.32 -1.40
CA LEU A 93 6.57 -1.09 -1.81
C LEU A 93 7.30 -0.39 -2.94
N ALA A 94 6.58 0.00 -3.99
CA ALA A 94 7.20 0.69 -5.11
C ALA A 94 7.87 2.00 -4.69
N ALA A 95 7.24 2.79 -3.82
CA ALA A 95 7.84 4.01 -3.27
C ALA A 95 9.13 3.72 -2.47
N ALA A 96 9.16 2.65 -1.68
CA ALA A 96 10.35 2.24 -0.95
C ALA A 96 11.49 1.82 -1.90
N TYR A 97 11.16 1.07 -2.97
CA TYR A 97 12.14 0.70 -4.00
C TYR A 97 12.62 1.92 -4.80
N GLU A 98 11.74 2.85 -5.17
CA GLU A 98 12.12 4.10 -5.85
C GLU A 98 13.12 4.92 -5.01
N LYS A 99 12.96 4.94 -3.70
CA LYS A 99 13.87 5.65 -2.79
C LYS A 99 15.24 4.97 -2.65
N SER A 100 15.28 3.63 -2.73
CA SER A 100 16.50 2.84 -2.51
C SER A 100 17.35 2.60 -3.77
N PHE A 101 16.81 2.84 -4.97
CA PHE A 101 17.47 2.54 -6.23
C PHE A 101 17.41 3.71 -7.20
N SER A 102 18.45 3.85 -8.02
CA SER A 102 18.41 4.78 -9.14
C SER A 102 17.49 4.27 -10.25
N GLN A 103 17.13 5.17 -11.17
CA GLN A 103 16.36 4.82 -12.37
C GLN A 103 17.04 3.70 -13.18
N GLU A 104 18.36 3.78 -13.37
CA GLU A 104 19.12 2.79 -14.14
C GLU A 104 19.11 1.41 -13.47
N GLU A 105 19.21 1.40 -12.13
CA GLU A 105 19.16 0.19 -11.33
C GLU A 105 17.79 -0.48 -11.44
N LEU A 106 16.71 0.29 -11.26
CA LEU A 106 15.34 -0.21 -11.41
C LEU A 106 15.05 -0.70 -12.82
N SER A 107 15.53 0.01 -13.84
CA SER A 107 15.37 -0.42 -15.24
C SER A 107 16.03 -1.78 -15.49
N SER A 108 17.26 -1.98 -14.99
CA SER A 108 17.96 -3.27 -15.12
C SER A 108 17.29 -4.37 -14.31
N LEU A 109 16.78 -4.07 -13.11
CA LEU A 109 16.01 -5.02 -12.29
C LEU A 109 14.71 -5.45 -12.98
N VAL A 110 14.01 -4.54 -13.66
CA VAL A 110 12.83 -4.86 -14.47
C VAL A 110 13.20 -5.73 -15.67
N SER A 111 14.28 -5.42 -16.39
CA SER A 111 14.63 -6.14 -17.62
C SER A 111 15.27 -7.51 -17.37
N GLU A 112 16.08 -7.63 -16.32
CA GLU A 112 16.93 -8.82 -16.08
C GLU A 112 16.52 -9.59 -14.80
N GLY A 113 15.67 -9.01 -13.94
CA GLY A 113 15.23 -9.63 -12.70
C GLY A 113 16.42 -10.09 -11.83
N ARG A 114 16.44 -11.39 -11.50
CA ARG A 114 17.51 -12.00 -10.69
C ARG A 114 18.87 -12.08 -11.41
N ALA A 115 18.89 -11.98 -12.74
CA ALA A 115 20.13 -11.95 -13.52
C ALA A 115 20.77 -10.57 -13.55
N SER A 116 20.04 -9.52 -13.12
CA SER A 116 20.57 -8.16 -13.04
C SER A 116 21.84 -8.12 -12.20
N LYS A 117 22.84 -7.36 -12.67
CA LYS A 117 24.03 -7.03 -11.87
C LYS A 117 23.69 -6.33 -10.53
N TYR A 118 22.51 -5.75 -10.40
CA TYR A 118 22.03 -5.08 -9.19
C TYR A 118 21.22 -6.00 -8.25
N ALA A 119 21.01 -7.27 -8.60
CA ALA A 119 20.29 -8.22 -7.73
C ALA A 119 20.97 -8.43 -6.37
N GLY A 120 22.31 -8.30 -6.30
CA GLY A 120 23.06 -8.29 -5.04
C GLY A 120 22.68 -7.10 -4.15
N LYS A 121 22.59 -5.90 -4.74
CA LYS A 121 22.18 -4.68 -4.05
C LYS A 121 20.76 -4.78 -3.48
N VAL A 122 19.84 -5.46 -4.16
CA VAL A 122 18.49 -5.74 -3.61
C VAL A 122 18.56 -6.48 -2.28
N LYS A 123 19.47 -7.46 -2.15
CA LYS A 123 19.66 -8.18 -0.88
C LYS A 123 20.23 -7.28 0.21
N GLU A 124 21.20 -6.42 -0.14
CA GLU A 124 21.83 -5.48 0.78
C GLU A 124 20.83 -4.43 1.30
N GLN A 125 19.94 -3.95 0.43
CA GLN A 125 18.94 -2.92 0.74
C GLN A 125 17.68 -3.44 1.45
N GLN A 126 17.49 -4.78 1.55
CA GLN A 126 16.28 -5.38 2.13
C GLN A 126 15.92 -4.84 3.51
N SER A 127 16.92 -4.63 4.38
CA SER A 127 16.68 -4.13 5.73
C SER A 127 16.14 -2.69 5.74
N GLU A 128 16.66 -1.84 4.85
CA GLU A 128 16.23 -0.45 4.74
C GLU A 128 14.85 -0.32 4.12
N ILE A 129 14.62 -1.03 3.00
CA ILE A 129 13.31 -1.14 2.37
C ILE A 129 12.28 -1.67 3.37
N GLY A 130 12.64 -2.66 4.19
CA GLY A 130 11.78 -3.21 5.23
C GLY A 130 11.38 -2.19 6.29
N ARG A 131 12.30 -1.32 6.73
CA ARG A 131 11.99 -0.23 7.68
C ARG A 131 11.07 0.81 7.07
N ASP A 132 11.36 1.23 5.84
CA ASP A 132 10.52 2.19 5.10
C ASP A 132 9.11 1.63 4.86
N MET A 133 9.02 0.34 4.53
CA MET A 133 7.77 -0.38 4.37
C MET A 133 6.98 -0.47 5.67
N GLN A 134 7.64 -0.80 6.78
CA GLN A 134 7.00 -0.83 8.09
C GLN A 134 6.38 0.54 8.40
N SER A 135 7.16 1.61 8.27
CA SER A 135 6.69 2.97 8.59
C SER A 135 5.56 3.45 7.68
N SER A 136 5.60 3.13 6.38
CA SER A 136 4.61 3.60 5.41
C SER A 136 3.34 2.74 5.37
N SER A 137 3.44 1.44 5.71
CA SER A 137 2.37 0.46 5.46
C SER A 137 1.74 -0.11 6.73
N GLU A 138 2.25 0.23 7.92
CA GLU A 138 1.62 -0.15 9.19
C GLU A 138 0.13 0.23 9.25
N PRO A 139 -0.32 1.43 8.83
CA PRO A 139 -1.75 1.76 8.83
C PRO A 139 -2.60 0.86 7.92
N ILE A 140 -2.05 0.43 6.78
CA ILE A 140 -2.72 -0.48 5.84
C ILE A 140 -2.89 -1.85 6.50
N LEU A 141 -1.84 -2.36 7.12
CA LEU A 141 -1.86 -3.64 7.83
C LEU A 141 -2.86 -3.63 8.98
N ILE A 142 -2.86 -2.57 9.81
CA ILE A 142 -3.79 -2.41 10.93
C ILE A 142 -5.24 -2.39 10.44
N ALA A 143 -5.54 -1.64 9.39
CA ALA A 143 -6.88 -1.54 8.84
C ALA A 143 -7.39 -2.91 8.32
N LEU A 144 -6.59 -3.60 7.51
CA LEU A 144 -6.90 -4.94 7.00
C LEU A 144 -7.18 -5.93 8.13
N VAL A 145 -6.31 -5.98 9.14
CA VAL A 145 -6.45 -6.88 10.30
C VAL A 145 -7.70 -6.55 11.12
N THR A 146 -7.95 -5.26 11.35
CA THR A 146 -9.09 -4.80 12.14
C THR A 146 -10.41 -5.20 11.45
N GLU A 147 -10.50 -4.99 10.14
CA GLU A 147 -11.70 -5.31 9.37
C GLU A 147 -11.94 -6.83 9.33
N ALA A 148 -10.91 -7.62 9.01
CA ALA A 148 -11.01 -9.08 8.99
C ALA A 148 -11.46 -9.66 10.35
N LEU A 149 -10.87 -9.18 11.45
CA LEU A 149 -11.24 -9.61 12.80
C LEU A 149 -12.67 -9.19 13.16
N LYS A 150 -13.08 -7.97 12.80
CA LYS A 150 -14.45 -7.49 13.05
C LYS A 150 -15.48 -8.34 12.31
N VAL A 151 -15.26 -8.64 11.04
CA VAL A 151 -16.16 -9.46 10.23
C VAL A 151 -16.24 -10.87 10.81
N THR A 152 -15.09 -11.49 11.10
CA THR A 152 -15.03 -12.83 11.69
C THR A 152 -15.74 -12.88 13.05
N LEU A 153 -15.45 -11.93 13.94
CA LEU A 153 -16.10 -11.86 15.25
C LEU A 153 -17.62 -11.75 15.12
N SER A 154 -18.11 -10.90 14.22
CA SER A 154 -19.55 -10.71 14.01
C SER A 154 -20.24 -11.96 13.46
N LYS A 155 -19.53 -12.77 12.66
CA LYS A 155 -20.06 -14.02 12.09
C LYS A 155 -20.21 -15.14 13.12
N TYR A 156 -19.24 -15.26 14.05
CA TYR A 156 -19.15 -16.43 14.94
C TYR A 156 -19.42 -16.14 16.41
N ILE A 157 -19.44 -14.87 16.81
CA ILE A 157 -19.72 -14.42 18.18
C ILE A 157 -20.79 -13.32 18.10
N PRO A 158 -22.06 -13.66 17.78
CA PRO A 158 -23.15 -12.71 17.82
C PRO A 158 -23.38 -12.22 19.27
N LYS A 159 -23.87 -10.98 19.39
CA LYS A 159 -24.20 -10.35 20.68
C LYS A 159 -25.30 -11.10 21.42
#